data_AF-A0A061QW54-F1
#
_entry.id   AF-A0A061QW54-F1
#
_cell.length_a   1.000
_cell.length_b   1.000
_cell.length_c   1.000
_cell.angle_alpha   90.00
_cell.angle_beta   90.00
_cell.angle_gamma   90.00
#
_symmetry.space_group_name_H-M   'P 1'
#
loop_
_entity.id
_entity.type
_entity.pdbx_description
1 polymer ?
#
loop_
_entity_poly.entity_id
_entity_poly.type
_entity_poly.pdbx_seq_one_letter_code
_entity_poly.pdbx_strand_id
1 'polypeptide(L)'
;MQASRRPSSNAGMNQKLEPWSLECTMEAVSSSLGPPDFYSLQQGCKEDSLDATVLQYGWRDTADDIGISESRESAASLLSSTDLWGAPQVQGYRKTLWGRLRELKKA
;
A
#
# COMPACT_ATOMS: atom_id res chain seq x y z
N MET A 1 10.18 -17.48 9.58
CA MET A 1 10.43 -18.88 9.19
C MET A 1 11.90 -19.18 9.42
N GLN A 2 12.27 -20.07 10.34
CA GLN A 2 13.67 -20.49 10.52
C GLN A 2 13.79 -21.97 10.13
N ALA A 3 14.58 -22.25 9.09
CA ALA A 3 14.89 -23.61 8.66
C ALA A 3 16.17 -24.08 9.39
N SER A 4 16.02 -25.06 10.28
CA SER A 4 17.13 -25.68 11.00
C SER A 4 17.82 -26.73 10.12
N ARG A 5 19.14 -26.61 9.91
CA ARG A 5 19.95 -27.54 9.12
C ARG A 5 20.51 -28.65 10.02
N ARG A 6 20.28 -29.93 9.69
CA ARG A 6 21.10 -31.05 10.19
C ARG A 6 22.20 -31.38 9.17
N PRO A 7 23.40 -31.79 9.60
CA PRO A 7 24.48 -32.13 8.68
C PRO A 7 24.20 -33.46 8.00
N SER A 8 24.29 -33.46 6.67
CA SER A 8 24.09 -34.63 5.80
C SER A 8 25.39 -35.41 5.69
N SER A 9 25.43 -36.64 6.23
CA SER A 9 26.50 -37.61 5.95
C SER A 9 26.11 -38.47 4.74
N ASN A 10 26.90 -38.34 3.67
CA ASN A 10 26.80 -39.05 2.40
C ASN A 10 26.67 -40.58 2.54
N ALA A 11 25.79 -41.20 1.75
CA ALA A 11 26.07 -42.46 1.04
C ALA A 11 24.97 -42.72 0.00
N GLY A 12 25.38 -43.00 -1.24
CA GLY A 12 24.51 -43.14 -2.39
C GLY A 12 23.40 -44.18 -2.21
N MET A 13 22.16 -43.69 -2.29
CA MET A 13 20.97 -44.49 -2.53
C MET A 13 20.23 -43.73 -3.63
N ASN A 14 19.76 -44.43 -4.67
CA ASN A 14 18.76 -43.90 -5.59
C ASN A 14 17.49 -43.57 -4.78
N GLN A 15 17.47 -42.40 -4.15
CA GLN A 15 16.33 -41.90 -3.40
C GLN A 15 15.35 -41.39 -4.45
N LYS A 16 14.40 -42.24 -4.82
CA LYS A 16 13.20 -41.81 -5.55
C LYS A 16 12.61 -40.65 -4.75
N LEU A 17 12.68 -39.45 -5.32
CA LEU A 17 12.17 -38.25 -4.67
C LEU A 17 10.65 -38.39 -4.61
N GLU A 18 10.13 -38.64 -3.41
CA GLU A 18 8.69 -38.61 -3.18
C GLU A 18 8.19 -37.18 -3.46
N PRO A 19 7.09 -37.01 -4.22
CA PRO A 19 6.53 -35.70 -4.49
C PRO A 19 6.20 -35.01 -3.17
N TRP A 20 6.74 -33.81 -2.98
CA TRP A 20 6.40 -32.99 -1.85
C TRP A 20 4.95 -32.50 -2.04
N SER A 21 4.06 -32.87 -1.11
CA SER A 21 2.72 -32.30 -1.01
C SER A 21 2.82 -31.03 -0.17
N LEU A 22 2.51 -29.87 -0.75
CA LEU A 22 2.24 -28.67 0.03
C LEU A 22 0.80 -28.73 0.50
N GLU A 23 0.61 -29.09 1.77
CA GLU A 23 -0.66 -28.86 2.42
C GLU A 23 -0.76 -27.37 2.77
N CYS A 24 -1.68 -26.66 2.12
CA CYS A 24 -2.05 -25.32 2.56
C CYS A 24 -2.82 -25.46 3.88
N THR A 25 -2.14 -25.23 5.00
CA THR A 25 -2.73 -25.21 6.35
C THR A 25 -3.51 -23.94 6.64
N MET A 26 -3.42 -22.93 5.76
CA MET A 26 -4.20 -21.70 5.89
C MET A 26 -5.64 -21.94 5.47
N GLU A 27 -6.58 -21.63 6.37
CA GLU A 27 -8.01 -21.65 6.08
C GLU A 27 -8.31 -20.82 4.83
N ALA A 28 -9.22 -21.33 3.99
CA ALA A 28 -9.70 -20.59 2.84
C ALA A 28 -10.24 -19.23 3.32
N VAL A 29 -9.72 -18.15 2.73
CA VAL A 29 -10.18 -16.78 3.00
C VAL A 29 -11.70 -16.75 2.87
N SER A 30 -12.41 -16.21 3.86
CA SER A 30 -13.86 -16.28 3.90
C SER A 30 -14.47 -15.67 2.65
N SER A 31 -15.48 -16.32 2.08
CA SER A 31 -16.25 -15.79 0.94
C SER A 31 -16.95 -14.46 1.25
N SER A 32 -17.00 -14.05 2.53
CA SER A 32 -17.54 -12.77 2.96
C SER A 32 -16.63 -11.58 2.70
N LEU A 33 -15.34 -11.80 2.41
CA LEU A 33 -14.39 -10.72 2.09
C LEU A 33 -14.48 -10.27 0.63
N GLY A 34 -15.41 -10.84 -0.14
CA GLY A 34 -15.54 -10.59 -1.58
C GLY A 34 -14.35 -11.18 -2.37
N PRO A 35 -14.39 -11.10 -3.70
CA PRO A 35 -13.22 -11.43 -4.52
C PRO A 35 -12.06 -10.51 -4.10
N PRO A 36 -10.86 -11.03 -3.81
CA PRO A 36 -9.73 -10.23 -3.33
C PRO A 36 -9.33 -9.18 -4.35
N ASP A 37 -9.73 -7.90 -4.20
CA ASP A 37 -9.47 -6.74 -5.09
C ASP A 37 -9.09 -7.07 -6.55
N PHE A 38 -9.79 -8.04 -7.14
CA PHE A 38 -9.41 -8.64 -8.40
C PHE A 38 -10.41 -8.19 -9.43
N TYR A 39 -10.03 -7.12 -10.13
CA TYR A 39 -10.76 -6.60 -11.27
C TYR A 39 -10.15 -7.24 -12.51
N SER A 40 -10.80 -8.31 -13.01
CA SER A 40 -10.41 -8.93 -14.28
C SER A 40 -10.57 -7.93 -15.42
N LEU A 41 -9.60 -7.87 -16.32
CA LEU A 41 -9.69 -7.04 -17.53
C LEU A 41 -11.01 -7.35 -18.26
N GLN A 42 -11.79 -6.31 -18.52
CA GLN A 42 -13.09 -6.43 -19.17
C GLN A 42 -12.91 -6.33 -20.68
N GLN A 43 -13.47 -7.27 -21.42
CA GLN A 43 -13.36 -7.29 -22.88
C GLN A 43 -14.08 -6.07 -23.47
N GLY A 44 -13.31 -5.17 -24.09
CA GLY A 44 -13.84 -3.92 -24.66
C GLY A 44 -13.77 -2.69 -23.74
N CYS A 45 -13.19 -2.81 -22.54
CA CYS A 45 -12.79 -1.64 -21.76
C CYS A 45 -11.65 -0.92 -22.46
N LYS A 46 -11.82 0.38 -22.69
CA LYS A 46 -10.82 1.20 -23.40
C LYS A 46 -9.59 1.44 -22.53
N GLU A 47 -9.79 1.43 -21.22
CA GLU A 47 -8.77 1.50 -20.19
C GLU A 47 -7.87 0.26 -20.23
N ASP A 48 -8.42 -0.91 -20.60
CA ASP A 48 -7.68 -2.17 -20.63
C ASP A 48 -7.03 -2.47 -21.99
N SER A 49 -7.25 -1.62 -23.01
CA SER A 49 -6.73 -1.80 -24.38
C SER A 49 -5.58 -0.84 -24.68
N LEU A 50 -4.39 -1.39 -24.95
CA LEU A 50 -3.26 -0.64 -25.47
C LEU A 50 -3.40 -0.42 -26.99
N ASP A 51 -4.14 0.61 -27.38
CA ASP A 51 -4.28 0.99 -28.78
C ASP A 51 -3.05 1.78 -29.27
N ALA A 52 -2.86 1.82 -30.60
CA ALA A 52 -1.72 2.53 -31.23
C ALA A 52 -1.64 4.01 -30.82
N THR A 53 -2.78 4.64 -30.55
CA THR A 53 -2.87 6.01 -30.01
C THR A 53 -2.29 6.11 -28.61
N VAL A 54 -2.57 5.15 -27.72
CA VAL A 54 -2.04 5.11 -26.35
C VAL A 54 -0.53 4.90 -26.38
N LEU A 55 -0.03 4.07 -27.29
CA LEU A 55 1.41 3.85 -27.46
C LEU A 55 2.14 5.09 -27.99
N GLN A 56 1.47 5.88 -28.84
CA GLN A 56 2.06 7.06 -29.46
C GLN A 56 1.97 8.33 -28.59
N TYR A 57 0.87 8.49 -27.85
CA TYR A 57 0.56 9.70 -27.09
C TYR A 57 0.60 9.52 -25.57
N GLY A 58 0.77 8.29 -25.09
CA GLY A 58 0.71 7.95 -23.66
C GLY A 58 -0.71 7.61 -23.20
N TRP A 59 -0.84 7.26 -21.91
CA TRP A 59 -2.14 7.06 -21.28
C TRP A 59 -2.96 8.34 -21.30
N ARG A 60 -4.28 8.18 -21.48
CA ARG A 60 -5.21 9.27 -21.82
C ARG A 60 -5.27 10.37 -20.76
N ASP A 61 -5.18 9.96 -19.49
CA ASP A 61 -5.09 10.85 -18.35
C ASP A 61 -3.70 10.68 -17.74
N THR A 62 -2.82 11.65 -17.98
CA THR A 62 -1.56 11.70 -17.27
C THR A 62 -1.80 12.12 -15.83
N ALA A 63 -0.83 11.84 -14.95
CA ALA A 63 -0.90 12.28 -13.56
C ALA A 63 -1.13 13.81 -13.47
N ASP A 64 -0.58 14.56 -14.43
CA ASP A 64 -0.79 16.00 -14.58
C ASP A 64 -2.25 16.37 -14.94
N ASP A 65 -2.92 15.60 -15.80
CA ASP A 65 -4.32 15.83 -16.20
C ASP A 65 -5.30 15.62 -15.04
N ILE A 66 -5.00 14.67 -14.15
CA ILE A 66 -5.76 14.40 -12.92
C ILE A 66 -5.33 15.37 -11.79
N GLY A 67 -4.31 16.20 -12.03
CA GLY A 67 -3.78 17.16 -11.06
C GLY A 67 -2.92 16.54 -9.96
N ILE A 68 -2.53 15.27 -10.14
CA ILE A 68 -1.62 14.51 -9.29
C ILE A 68 -0.21 14.66 -9.88
N SER A 69 0.38 15.84 -9.73
CA SER A 69 1.75 16.10 -10.18
C SER A 69 2.68 16.30 -8.99
N GLU A 70 3.96 15.94 -9.13
CA GLU A 70 4.99 16.21 -8.10
C GLU A 70 5.07 17.71 -7.77
N SER A 71 4.86 18.56 -8.78
CA SER A 71 4.79 20.03 -8.60
C SER A 71 3.60 20.50 -7.77
N ARG A 72 2.52 19.71 -7.68
CA ARG A 72 1.30 20.00 -6.90
C ARG A 72 1.21 19.25 -5.57
N GLU A 73 2.09 18.28 -5.33
CA GLU A 73 2.09 17.47 -4.12
C GLU A 73 2.25 18.33 -2.85
N SER A 74 3.07 19.38 -2.94
CA SER A 74 3.24 20.36 -1.85
C SER A 74 1.94 21.11 -1.50
N ALA A 75 1.13 21.46 -2.51
CA ALA A 75 -0.17 22.12 -2.31
C ALA A 75 -1.24 21.17 -1.74
N ALA A 76 -1.13 19.87 -2.01
CA ALA A 76 -1.98 18.83 -1.40
C ALA A 76 -1.46 18.38 -0.02
N SER A 77 -0.22 18.73 0.33
CA SER A 77 0.39 18.36 1.60
C SER A 77 -0.26 19.12 2.76
N LEU A 78 -0.48 18.42 3.87
CA LEU A 78 -1.03 19.00 5.11
C LEU A 78 -0.21 20.19 5.64
N LEU A 79 1.02 20.37 5.17
CA LEU A 79 1.93 21.46 5.52
C LEU A 79 1.61 22.77 4.82
N SER A 80 0.94 22.75 3.66
CA SER A 80 0.59 23.97 2.91
C SER A 80 -0.81 24.50 3.25
N SER A 81 -1.62 23.73 3.97
CA SER A 81 -2.97 24.13 4.36
C SER A 81 -2.95 25.27 5.37
N THR A 82 -3.39 26.44 4.93
CA THR A 82 -3.63 27.62 5.78
C THR A 82 -4.77 27.41 6.77
N ASP A 83 -5.66 26.45 6.53
CA ASP A 83 -6.78 26.14 7.42
C ASP A 83 -6.31 25.40 8.68
N LEU A 84 -5.23 24.63 8.58
CA LEU A 84 -4.61 23.92 9.71
C LEU A 84 -3.54 24.79 10.39
N TRP A 85 -2.72 25.48 9.62
CA TRP A 85 -1.57 26.25 10.16
C TRP A 85 -1.80 27.75 10.25
N GLY A 86 -3.05 28.20 10.08
CA GLY A 86 -3.44 29.59 10.27
C GLY A 86 -3.15 30.10 11.68
N ALA A 87 -2.83 31.39 11.79
CA ALA A 87 -2.53 32.04 13.07
C ALA A 87 -3.57 31.76 14.18
N PRO A 88 -4.90 31.79 13.95
CA PRO A 88 -5.86 31.48 15.01
C PRO A 88 -5.81 30.01 15.46
N GLN A 89 -5.62 29.06 14.54
CA GLN A 89 -5.53 27.63 14.83
C GLN A 89 -4.27 27.31 15.61
N VAL A 90 -3.11 27.84 15.19
CA VAL A 90 -1.83 27.67 15.88
C VAL A 90 -1.89 28.19 17.32
N GLN A 91 -2.54 29.33 17.54
CA GLN A 91 -2.78 29.85 18.89
C GLN A 91 -3.67 28.92 19.73
N GLY A 92 -4.70 28.34 19.12
CA GLY A 92 -5.56 27.33 19.75
C GLY A 92 -4.79 26.07 20.16
N TYR A 93 -3.98 25.52 19.27
CA TYR A 93 -3.12 24.37 19.55
C TYR A 93 -2.14 24.66 20.68
N ARG A 94 -1.46 25.82 20.60
CA ARG A 94 -0.56 26.27 21.65
C ARG A 94 -1.28 26.31 23.00
N LYS A 95 -2.43 26.98 23.10
CA LYS A 95 -3.19 27.08 24.36
C LYS A 95 -3.53 25.70 24.92
N THR A 96 -3.97 24.79 24.06
CA THR A 96 -4.35 23.42 24.44
C THR A 96 -3.15 22.62 24.96
N LEU A 97 -2.02 22.66 24.25
CA LEU A 97 -0.79 21.99 24.65
C LEU A 97 -0.27 22.51 25.99
N TRP A 98 -0.27 23.82 26.19
CA TRP A 98 0.13 24.43 27.46
C TRP A 98 -0.82 24.07 28.61
N GLY A 99 -2.12 23.95 28.34
CA GLY A 99 -3.10 23.46 29.31
C GLY A 99 -2.78 22.03 29.75
N ARG A 100 -2.56 21.11 28.79
CA ARG A 100 -2.19 19.71 29.08
C ARG A 100 -0.87 19.60 29.83
N LEU A 101 0.15 20.34 29.41
CA LEU A 101 1.45 20.36 30.08
C LEU A 101 1.34 20.82 31.54
N ARG A 102 0.45 21.77 31.82
CA ARG A 102 0.19 22.24 33.18
C ARG A 102 -0.46 21.16 34.03
N GLU A 103 -1.44 20.44 33.50
CA GLU A 103 -2.05 19.33 34.22
C GLU A 103 -1.06 18.18 34.47
N LEU A 104 -0.22 17.85 33.49
CA LEU A 104 0.84 16.85 33.67
C LEU A 104 1.86 17.23 34.75
N LYS A 105 2.12 18.53 34.96
CA LYS A 105 3.01 19.01 36.03
C LYS A 105 2.37 19.00 37.42
N LYS A 106 1.05 18.81 37.52
CA LYS A 106 0.33 18.71 38.79
C LYS A 106 0.19 17.27 39.28
N ALA A 107 0.32 16.30 38.37
CA ALA A 107 0.39 14.87 38.67
C ALA A 107 1.79 14.49 39.18
#